data_AF-A0A091QPJ6-F1
#
_entry.id   AF-A0A091QPJ6-F1
#
_cell.length_a   1.000
_cell.length_b   1.000
_cell.length_c   1.000
_cell.angle_alpha   90.00
_cell.angle_beta   90.00
_cell.angle_gamma   90.00
#
_symmetry.space_group_name_H-M   'P 1'
#
loop_
_entity.id
_entity.type
_entity.pdbx_description
1 polymer ?
#
loop_
_entity_poly.entity_id
_entity_poly.type
_entity_poly.pdbx_seq_one_letter_code
_entity_poly.pdbx_strand_id
1 'polypeptide(L)' 'VTVSDNINLTDSKNVTQYLLQALSPQNVSVGEWKEAESDTCSSIDTAILNATQNTANWTSPDGNISSVTIR' A
#
# COMPACT_ATOMS: atom_id res chain seq x y z
N VAL A 1 -7.30 -1.82 3.93
CA VAL A 1 -6.35 -0.84 4.50
C VAL A 1 -6.92 0.54 4.27
N THR A 2 -6.96 1.40 5.29
CA THR A 2 -7.44 2.78 5.16
C THR A 2 -6.31 3.72 5.49
N VAL A 3 -6.01 4.64 4.58
CA VAL A 3 -5.03 5.71 4.75
C VAL A 3 -5.75 6.92 5.32
N SER A 4 -5.26 7.41 6.45
CA SER A 4 -5.70 8.65 7.05
C SER A 4 -4.52 9.58 7.17
N ASP A 5 -4.52 10.65 6.40
CA ASP A 5 -3.56 11.73 6.49
C ASP A 5 -4.28 13.03 6.88
N ASN A 6 -3.51 14.02 7.36
CA ASN A 6 -4.00 15.36 7.68
C ASN A 6 -3.66 16.37 6.58
N ILE A 7 -3.29 15.90 5.38
CA ILE A 7 -2.89 16.74 4.27
C ILE A 7 -4.15 17.25 3.60
N ASN A 8 -4.23 18.57 3.47
CA ASN A 8 -5.31 19.17 2.73
C ASN A 8 -5.03 18.98 1.23
N LEU A 9 -5.83 18.15 0.56
CA LEU A 9 -5.65 17.76 -0.85
C LEU A 9 -5.76 18.94 -1.85
N THR A 10 -6.00 20.16 -1.37
CA THR A 10 -6.04 21.41 -2.14
C THR A 10 -4.82 22.30 -1.95
N ASP A 11 -3.88 21.96 -1.07
CA ASP A 11 -2.67 22.74 -0.80
C ASP A 11 -1.54 22.41 -1.79
N SER A 12 -0.65 23.36 -2.05
CA SER A 12 0.46 23.34 -3.02
C SER A 12 1.44 22.14 -2.94
N LYS A 13 1.30 21.27 -1.93
CA LYS A 13 1.93 19.95 -1.82
C LYS A 13 0.93 18.83 -2.15
N ASN A 14 0.21 18.98 -3.26
CA ASN A 14 -0.82 18.03 -3.70
C ASN A 14 -0.24 16.61 -3.78
N VAL A 15 -0.52 15.78 -2.77
CA VAL A 15 -0.28 14.35 -2.87
C VAL A 15 -1.24 13.85 -3.93
N THR A 16 -0.69 13.32 -5.02
CA THR A 16 -1.50 12.75 -6.11
C THR A 16 -1.76 11.27 -5.88
N GLN A 17 -0.81 10.58 -5.24
CA GLN A 17 -0.83 9.14 -5.04
C GLN A 17 -0.15 8.73 -3.72
N TYR A 18 -0.66 7.67 -3.12
CA TYR A 18 -0.05 6.90 -2.04
C TYR A 18 0.52 5.61 -2.61
N LEU A 19 1.68 5.22 -2.10
CA LEU A 19 2.35 3.96 -2.42
C LEU A 19 2.25 3.05 -1.20
N LEU A 20 1.65 1.87 -1.36
CA LEU A 20 1.38 0.95 -0.26
C LEU A 20 2.14 -0.35 -0.46
N GLN A 21 2.88 -0.77 0.57
CA GLN A 21 3.63 -2.03 0.58
C GLN A 21 3.15 -2.92 1.71
N ALA A 22 3.15 -4.23 1.48
CA ALA A 22 2.85 -5.25 2.48
C ALA A 22 4.05 -6.19 2.61
N LEU A 23 4.71 -6.17 3.77
CA LEU A 23 6.00 -6.81 3.98
C LEU A 23 5.98 -7.81 5.13
N SER A 24 6.65 -8.93 4.93
CA SER A 24 7.02 -9.86 6.00
C SER A 24 8.18 -9.32 6.85
N PRO A 25 8.49 -9.95 7.99
CA PRO A 25 9.70 -9.64 8.77
C PRO A 25 11.02 -9.77 7.98
N GLN A 26 11.02 -10.52 6.87
CA GLN A 26 12.16 -10.67 5.96
C GLN A 26 12.23 -9.58 4.88
N ASN A 27 11.35 -8.58 4.92
CA ASN A 27 11.21 -7.52 3.90
C ASN A 27 10.91 -8.04 2.48
N VAL A 28 10.22 -9.17 2.38
CA VAL A 28 9.65 -9.64 1.11
C VAL A 28 8.16 -9.28 1.02
N SER A 29 7.69 -8.97 -0.18
CA SER A 29 6.27 -8.75 -0.48
C SER A 29 5.41 -9.93 -0.07
N VAL A 30 4.27 -9.65 0.55
CA VAL A 30 3.34 -10.68 1.03
C VAL A 30 1.89 -10.28 0.83
N GLY A 31 1.08 -11.29 0.52
CA GLY A 31 -0.32 -11.09 0.17
C GLY A 31 -0.50 -10.41 -1.18
N GLU A 32 -1.73 -10.02 -1.46
CA GLU A 32 -2.09 -9.42 -2.73
C GLU A 32 -2.90 -8.15 -2.52
N TRP A 33 -2.47 -7.07 -3.16
CA TRP A 33 -3.29 -5.88 -3.33
C TRP A 33 -4.30 -6.10 -4.45
N LYS A 34 -5.54 -5.66 -4.26
CA LYS A 34 -6.61 -5.73 -5.28
C LYS A 34 -6.79 -4.40 -6.03
N GLU A 35 -5.81 -3.51 -5.95
CA GLU A 35 -5.80 -2.24 -6.68
C GLU A 35 -5.52 -2.46 -8.17
N ALA A 36 -6.04 -1.57 -9.01
CA ALA A 36 -5.90 -1.67 -10.47
C ALA A 36 -4.47 -1.36 -10.95
N GLU A 37 -3.73 -0.53 -10.21
CA GLU A 37 -2.35 -0.17 -10.52
C GLU A 37 -1.41 -0.68 -9.42
N SER A 38 -0.39 -1.43 -9.86
CA SER A 38 0.73 -1.85 -9.03
C SER A 38 2.04 -1.56 -9.77
N ASP A 39 3.08 -1.31 -8.99
CA ASP A 39 4.44 -1.14 -9.48
C ASP A 39 5.41 -1.90 -8.58
N THR A 40 6.67 -1.99 -8.99
CA THR A 40 7.74 -2.62 -8.25
C THR A 40 8.75 -1.58 -7.81
N CYS A 41 8.90 -1.41 -6.49
CA CYS A 41 9.93 -0.54 -5.93
C CYS A 41 11.02 -1.42 -5.31
N SER A 42 12.18 -1.54 -5.96
CA SER A 42 13.28 -2.42 -5.53
C SER A 42 12.84 -3.87 -5.29
N SER A 43 12.07 -4.42 -6.23
CA SER A 43 11.49 -5.79 -6.17
C SER A 43 10.44 -5.99 -5.08
N ILE A 44 9.93 -4.91 -4.48
CA ILE A 44 8.76 -4.95 -3.58
C ILE A 44 7.52 -4.52 -4.36
N ASP A 45 6.57 -5.44 -4.47
CA ASP A 45 5.21 -5.16 -4.94
C ASP A 45 4.59 -4.01 -4.15
N THR A 46 4.19 -2.98 -4.87
CA THR A 46 3.68 -1.72 -4.33
C THR A 46 2.36 -1.39 -4.99
N ALA A 47 1.30 -1.22 -4.21
CA ALA A 47 0.01 -0.75 -4.69
C ALA A 47 0.05 0.77 -4.88
N ILE A 48 -0.50 1.25 -5.98
CA ILE A 48 -0.67 2.68 -6.23
C ILE A 48 -2.11 3.03 -5.93
N LEU A 49 -2.31 3.93 -4.98
CA LEU A 49 -3.62 4.41 -4.55
C LEU A 49 -3.71 5.91 -4.84
N ASN A 50 -4.64 6.36 -5.68
CA ASN A 50 -4.79 7.79 -5.91
C ASN A 50 -5.18 8.50 -4.61
N ALA A 51 -4.72 9.72 -4.37
CA ALA A 51 -4.97 10.40 -3.09
C ALA A 51 -6.45 10.68 -2.81
N THR A 52 -7.29 10.68 -3.85
CA THR A 52 -8.76 10.74 -3.72
C THR A 52 -9.37 9.44 -3.20
N GLN A 53 -8.64 8.32 -3.33
CA GLN A 53 -8.99 7.01 -2.82
C GLN A 53 -8.23 6.81 -1.50
N ASN A 54 -8.93 6.74 -0.38
CA ASN A 54 -8.30 6.58 0.93
C ASN A 54 -8.32 5.13 1.42
N THR A 55 -8.81 4.21 0.61
CA THR A 55 -9.00 2.81 0.99
C THR A 55 -8.44 1.91 -0.10
N ALA A 56 -7.63 0.94 0.31
CA ALA A 56 -7.09 -0.10 -0.55
C ALA A 56 -7.44 -1.50 -0.01
N ASN A 57 -7.71 -2.43 -0.90
CA ASN A 57 -8.02 -3.82 -0.53
C ASN A 57 -6.75 -4.67 -0.59
N TRP A 58 -6.45 -5.35 0.52
CA TRP A 58 -5.34 -6.28 0.63
C TRP A 58 -5.83 -7.61 1.17
N THR A 59 -5.39 -8.70 0.56
CA THR A 59 -5.70 -10.07 0.97
C THR A 59 -4.45 -10.71 1.55
N SER A 60 -4.57 -11.24 2.77
CA SER A 60 -3.49 -12.00 3.39
C SER A 60 -3.20 -13.26 2.57
N PRO A 61 -1.91 -13.64 2.42
CA PRO A 61 -1.57 -14.86 1.69
C PRO A 61 -1.95 -16.09 2.49
N ASP A 62 -2.14 -17.21 1.79
CA ASP A 62 -2.37 -18.51 2.41
C ASP A 62 -1.07 -19.01 3.08
N GLY A 63 -1.01 -19.03 4.42
CA GLY A 63 0.12 -19.60 5.16
C GLY A 63 0.37 -19.02 6.55
N ASN A 64 1.41 -19.56 7.21
CA ASN A 64 1.83 -19.15 8.54
C ASN A 64 2.81 -17.98 8.48
N ILE A 65 2.31 -16.78 8.17
CA ILE A 65 3.08 -15.55 8.37
C ILE A 65 2.81 -15.05 9.78
N SER A 66 3.87 -14.83 10.56
CA SER A 66 3.73 -14.37 11.95
C SER A 66 3.18 -12.94 12.05
N SER A 67 3.52 -12.08 11.10
CA SER A 67 3.12 -10.68 11.05
C SER A 67 3.33 -10.09 9.66
N VAL A 68 2.57 -9.03 9.36
CA VAL A 68 2.73 -8.22 8.14
C VAL A 68 2.82 -6.75 8.54
N THR A 69 3.78 -6.04 7.96
CA THR A 69 3.89 -4.59 8.06
C THR A 69 3.28 -3.97 6.82
N ILE A 70 2.29 -3.09 7.02
CA ILE A 70 1.77 -2.22 5.97
C ILE A 70 2.44 -0.86 6.12
N ARG A 71 3.05 -0.33 5.05
CA ARG A 71 3.68 0.99 5.03
C ARG A 71 3.42 1.72 3.73
#